data_AF-A0AB39UH51-F1
#
_entry.id   AF-A0AB39UH51-F1
#
_cell.length_a   1.000
_cell.length_b   1.000
_cell.length_c   1.000
_cell.angle_alpha   90.00
_cell.angle_beta   90.00
_cell.angle_gamma   90.00
#
_symmetry.space_group_name_H-M   'P 1'
#
loop_
_entity.id
_entity.type
_entity.pdbx_description
1 polymer ?
#
loop_
_entity_poly.entity_id
_entity_poly.type
_entity_poly.pdbx_seq_one_letter_code
_entity_poly.pdbx_strand_id
1 'polypeptide(L)'
;MYQLNLDNLGGTLDIMRAADLAAWLPSGSAVWIALDSPAAWDIDAYLTAGLWDSFNMFQWGMADRKRRGPRPKPIPRPGDKKKHQGTDTTSMSPELLDRFLSMPRRVVSQR
;
A
#
# COMPACT_ATOMS: atom_id res chain seq x y z
N MET A 1 11.64 -17.92 -7.41
CA MET A 1 11.83 -17.24 -6.11
C MET A 1 13.12 -16.45 -6.22
N TYR A 2 13.05 -15.12 -6.37
CA TYR A 2 14.25 -14.31 -6.55
C TYR A 2 14.98 -14.19 -5.21
N GLN A 3 16.17 -14.78 -5.10
CA GLN A 3 17.04 -14.73 -3.91
C GLN A 3 17.71 -13.35 -3.81
N LEU A 4 16.90 -12.32 -3.58
CA LEU A 4 17.38 -10.96 -3.46
C LEU A 4 17.60 -10.62 -1.99
N ASN A 5 18.86 -10.35 -1.64
CA ASN A 5 19.21 -9.84 -0.33
C ASN A 5 19.03 -8.31 -0.33
N LEU A 6 17.95 -7.84 0.32
CA LEU A 6 17.59 -6.42 0.41
C LEU A 6 18.66 -5.60 1.15
N ASP A 7 19.56 -6.25 1.90
CA ASP A 7 20.67 -5.59 2.59
C ASP A 7 21.72 -4.99 1.63
N ASN A 8 21.71 -5.40 0.36
CA ASN A 8 22.63 -4.90 -0.67
C ASN A 8 22.10 -3.68 -1.44
N LEU A 9 20.91 -3.16 -1.10
CA LEU A 9 20.33 -1.98 -1.76
C LEU A 9 21.20 -0.75 -1.51
N GLY A 10 21.69 -0.11 -2.58
CA GLY A 10 22.59 1.05 -2.49
C GLY A 10 24.08 0.71 -2.42
N GLY A 11 24.44 -0.58 -2.48
CA GLY A 11 25.81 -1.05 -2.65
C GLY A 11 26.03 -1.67 -4.03
N THR A 12 25.65 -2.95 -4.19
CA THR A 12 25.80 -3.70 -5.45
C THR A 12 24.52 -3.75 -6.30
N LEU A 13 23.36 -3.47 -5.69
CA LEU A 13 22.09 -3.37 -6.39
C LEU A 13 21.76 -1.89 -6.66
N ASP A 14 21.79 -1.52 -7.94
CA ASP A 14 21.39 -0.19 -8.41
C ASP A 14 19.89 0.04 -8.16
N ILE A 15 19.53 1.27 -7.78
CA ILE A 15 18.16 1.70 -7.50
C ILE A 15 17.29 1.50 -8.74
N MET A 16 17.82 1.76 -9.94
CA MET A 16 17.09 1.55 -11.19
C MET A 16 16.79 0.07 -11.44
N ARG A 17 17.73 -0.84 -11.12
CA ARG A 17 17.49 -2.28 -11.19
C ARG A 17 16.46 -2.75 -10.17
N ALA A 18 16.49 -2.22 -8.96
CA ALA A 18 15.47 -2.52 -7.96
C ALA A 18 14.08 -2.02 -8.41
N ALA A 19 14.01 -0.86 -9.05
CA ALA A 19 12.78 -0.30 -9.61
C ALA A 19 12.26 -1.10 -10.82
N ASP A 20 13.15 -1.53 -11.73
CA ASP A 20 12.79 -2.38 -12.85
C ASP A 20 12.22 -3.72 -12.36
N LEU A 21 12.80 -4.31 -11.31
CA LEU A 21 12.25 -5.51 -10.68
C LEU A 21 10.92 -5.22 -9.99
N ALA A 22 10.80 -4.07 -9.31
CA ALA A 22 9.57 -3.61 -8.66
C ALA A 22 8.41 -3.51 -9.68
N ALA A 23 8.70 -3.07 -10.90
CA ALA A 23 7.72 -2.91 -11.97
C ALA A 23 7.14 -4.24 -12.47
N TRP A 24 7.84 -5.36 -12.28
CA TRP A 24 7.42 -6.69 -12.73
C TRP A 24 6.83 -7.57 -11.60
N LEU A 25 6.58 -7.04 -10.41
CA LEU A 25 5.94 -7.86 -9.35
C LEU A 25 4.50 -8.22 -9.70
N PRO A 26 4.10 -9.49 -9.53
CA PRO A 26 2.72 -9.90 -9.73
C PRO A 26 1.77 -9.26 -8.71
N SER A 27 0.48 -9.21 -9.06
CA SER A 27 -0.59 -8.89 -8.11
C SER A 27 -0.52 -9.81 -6.89
N GLY A 28 -0.91 -9.31 -5.72
CA GLY A 28 -0.83 -10.08 -4.47
C GLY A 28 0.57 -10.18 -3.84
N SER A 29 1.59 -9.56 -4.45
CA SER A 29 2.95 -9.57 -3.89
C SER A 29 3.02 -8.88 -2.52
N ALA A 30 3.85 -9.41 -1.62
CA ALA A 30 4.05 -8.87 -0.27
C ALA A 30 4.48 -7.38 -0.26
N VAL A 31 5.24 -6.94 -1.26
CA VAL A 31 5.63 -5.53 -1.43
C VAL A 31 4.40 -4.64 -1.64
N TRP A 32 3.46 -5.06 -2.48
CA TRP A 32 2.23 -4.31 -2.73
C TRP A 32 1.32 -4.26 -1.50
N ILE A 33 1.26 -5.35 -0.74
CA ILE A 33 0.54 -5.41 0.54
C ILE A 33 1.15 -4.42 1.55
N ALA A 34 2.48 -4.42 1.69
CA ALA A 34 3.17 -3.51 2.61
C ALA A 34 2.96 -2.02 2.25
N LEU A 35 2.88 -1.71 0.95
CA LEU A 35 2.65 -0.36 0.44
C LEU A 35 1.16 0.05 0.46
N ASP A 36 0.25 -0.87 0.77
CA ASP A 36 -1.20 -0.69 0.62
C ASP A 36 -1.57 -0.18 -0.79
N SER A 37 -0.94 -0.81 -1.81
CA SER A 37 -1.18 -0.52 -3.22
C SER A 37 -2.41 -1.27 -3.73
N PRO A 38 -3.16 -0.75 -4.71
CA PRO A 38 -4.21 -1.52 -5.39
C PRO A 38 -3.73 -2.86 -5.97
N ALA A 39 -2.44 -2.99 -6.32
CA ALA A 39 -1.87 -4.25 -6.78
C ALA A 39 -1.68 -5.31 -5.65
N ALA A 40 -1.99 -4.96 -4.39
CA ALA A 40 -1.89 -5.86 -3.24
C ALA A 40 -2.91 -6.99 -3.28
N TRP A 41 -4.00 -6.81 -4.02
CA TRP A 41 -4.99 -7.85 -4.25
C TRP A 41 -4.88 -8.39 -5.67
N ASP A 42 -5.14 -9.67 -5.80
CA ASP A 42 -5.35 -10.28 -7.10
C ASP A 42 -6.78 -10.08 -7.59
N ILE A 43 -7.02 -10.30 -8.89
CA ILE A 43 -8.32 -10.09 -9.52
C ILE A 43 -9.43 -10.92 -8.84
N ASP A 44 -9.12 -12.15 -8.44
CA ASP A 44 -10.06 -13.03 -7.75
C ASP A 44 -10.46 -12.47 -6.37
N ALA A 45 -9.53 -11.83 -5.66
CA ALA A 45 -9.81 -11.18 -4.38
C ALA A 45 -10.74 -9.97 -4.56
N TYR A 46 -10.52 -9.17 -5.61
CA TYR A 46 -11.41 -8.07 -5.96
C TYR A 46 -12.81 -8.54 -6.33
N LEU A 47 -12.93 -9.58 -7.15
CA LEU A 47 -14.22 -10.15 -7.56
C LEU A 47 -14.97 -10.74 -6.35
N THR A 48 -14.26 -11.47 -5.50
CA THR A 48 -14.83 -12.07 -4.29
C THR A 48 -15.31 -11.02 -3.31
N ALA A 49 -14.54 -9.94 -3.11
CA ALA A 49 -14.96 -8.82 -2.28
C ALA A 49 -16.21 -8.13 -2.85
N GLY A 50 -16.24 -7.87 -4.16
CA GLY A 50 -17.41 -7.28 -4.82
C GLY A 50 -18.66 -8.15 -4.72
N LEU A 51 -18.52 -9.47 -4.83
CA LEU A 51 -19.61 -10.42 -4.62
C LEU A 51 -20.14 -10.34 -3.19
N TRP A 52 -19.27 -10.35 -2.19
CA TRP A 52 -19.64 -10.21 -0.79
C TRP A 52 -20.32 -8.89 -0.48
N ASP A 53 -19.82 -7.79 -1.02
CA ASP A 53 -20.42 -6.47 -0.86
C ASP A 53 -21.85 -6.42 -1.43
N SER A 54 -22.03 -7.01 -2.60
CA SER A 54 -23.34 -7.11 -3.27
C SER A 54 -24.30 -7.99 -2.47
N PHE A 55 -23.83 -9.12 -1.96
CA PHE A 55 -24.62 -10.04 -1.15
C PHE A 55 -25.04 -9.42 0.19
N ASN A 56 -24.13 -8.75 0.89
CA ASN A 56 -24.43 -8.04 2.12
C ASN A 56 -25.45 -6.92 1.88
N MET A 57 -25.31 -6.17 0.78
CA MET A 57 -26.27 -5.14 0.39
C MET A 57 -27.64 -5.74 0.09
N PHE A 58 -27.68 -6.86 -0.63
CA PHE A 58 -28.91 -7.57 -0.95
C PHE A 58 -29.64 -8.03 0.33
N GLN A 59 -28.92 -8.67 1.26
CA GLN A 59 -29.48 -9.11 2.54
C GLN A 59 -30.05 -7.93 3.34
N TRP A 60 -29.33 -6.82 3.41
CA TRP A 60 -29.79 -5.60 4.06
C TRP A 60 -31.02 -4.98 3.37
N GLY A 61 -31.07 -5.03 2.03
CA GLY A 61 -32.20 -4.57 1.24
C GLY A 61 -33.47 -5.38 1.48
N MET A 62 -33.32 -6.70 1.69
CA MET A 62 -34.42 -7.64 1.96
C MET A 62 -34.92 -7.60 3.42
N ALA A 63 -34.12 -7.09 4.35
CA ALA A 63 -34.50 -6.99 5.75
C ALA A 63 -35.61 -5.94 5.98
N ASP A 64 -36.51 -6.19 6.94
CA ASP A 64 -37.58 -5.26 7.32
C ASP A 64 -37.00 -3.88 7.66
N ARG A 65 -37.49 -2.84 6.98
CA ARG A 65 -37.01 -1.46 7.11
C ARG A 65 -37.06 -0.94 8.55
N LYS A 66 -38.01 -1.40 9.38
CA LYS A 66 -38.13 -0.98 10.79
C LYS A 66 -37.15 -1.71 11.72
N ARG A 67 -36.58 -2.83 11.27
CA ARG A 67 -35.73 -3.71 12.08
C ARG A 67 -34.31 -3.86 11.53
N ARG A 68 -34.05 -3.38 10.30
CA ARG A 68 -32.73 -3.47 9.69
C ARG A 68 -31.77 -2.46 10.34
N GLY A 69 -30.55 -2.92 10.61
CA GLY A 69 -29.46 -2.09 11.10
C GLY A 69 -28.92 -1.10 10.07
N PRO A 70 -27.76 -0.48 10.31
CA PRO A 70 -27.13 0.42 9.35
C PRO A 70 -26.81 -0.29 8.04
N ARG A 71 -26.79 0.48 6.94
CA ARG A 71 -26.37 -0.02 5.62
C ARG A 71 -24.94 -0.57 5.72
N PRO A 72 -24.68 -1.80 5.23
CA PRO A 72 -23.35 -2.38 5.27
C PRO A 72 -22.38 -1.52 4.46
N LYS A 73 -21.18 -1.34 5.00
CA LYS A 73 -20.07 -0.68 4.30
C LYS A 73 -19.37 -1.73 3.44
N PRO A 74 -18.92 -1.37 2.23
CA PRO A 74 -18.12 -2.28 1.43
C PRO A 74 -16.82 -2.66 2.14
N ILE A 75 -16.30 -3.85 1.85
CA ILE A 75 -14.99 -4.31 2.33
C ILE A 75 -13.93 -3.28 1.86
N PRO A 76 -13.06 -2.78 2.76
CA PRO A 76 -12.01 -1.84 2.37
C PRO A 76 -11.02 -2.50 1.41
N ARG A 77 -10.73 -1.84 0.28
CA ARG A 77 -9.78 -2.36 -0.71
C ARG A 77 -8.40 -1.76 -0.47
N PRO A 78 -7.34 -2.46 -0.85
CA PRO A 78 -6.01 -1.88 -0.81
C PRO A 78 -5.94 -0.58 -1.61
N GLY A 79 -5.31 0.43 -1.04
CA GLY A 79 -5.26 1.77 -1.64
C GLY A 79 -6.52 2.62 -1.44
N ASP A 80 -7.63 2.06 -0.91
CA ASP A 80 -8.77 2.83 -0.39
C ASP A 80 -8.40 3.43 0.98
N LYS A 81 -7.26 4.11 1.09
CA LYS A 81 -7.02 5.00 2.21
C LYS A 81 -8.07 6.10 2.09
N LYS A 82 -9.05 6.11 3.01
CA LYS A 82 -9.81 7.33 3.30
C LYS A 82 -8.76 8.42 3.41
N LYS A 83 -8.93 9.53 2.68
CA LYS A 83 -8.17 10.76 2.84
C LYS A 83 -8.29 11.22 4.31
N HIS A 84 -7.54 10.60 5.22
CA HIS A 84 -6.95 11.31 6.31
C HIS A 84 -5.85 12.11 5.64
N GLN A 85 -6.21 13.30 5.15
CA GLN A 85 -5.27 14.37 4.84
C GLN A 85 -4.57 14.78 6.14
N GLY A 86 -3.71 13.89 6.61
CA GLY A 86 -2.59 14.14 7.49
C GLY A 86 -1.40 13.56 6.76
N THR A 87 -1.17 14.06 5.55
CA THR A 87 0.08 13.84 4.85
C THR A 87 1.16 14.38 5.79
N ASP A 88 2.02 13.53 6.34
CA ASP A 88 3.30 13.94 6.93
C ASP A 88 4.24 14.49 5.82
N THR A 89 3.71 15.33 4.93
CA THR A 89 4.52 16.23 4.11
C THR A 89 5.01 17.30 5.06
N THR A 90 6.25 17.14 5.50
CA THR A 90 6.99 18.26 6.08
C THR A 90 7.32 19.20 4.92
N SER A 91 6.60 20.33 4.84
CA SER A 91 6.97 21.40 3.90
C SER A 91 8.35 21.94 4.34
N MET A 92 9.36 21.77 3.50
CA MET A 92 10.72 22.30 3.71
C MET A 92 11.09 23.24 2.58
N SER A 93 11.88 24.27 2.90
CA SER A 93 12.44 25.14 1.87
C SER A 93 13.49 24.38 1.04
N PRO A 94 13.71 24.75 -0.24
CA PRO A 94 14.72 24.11 -1.09
C PRO A 94 16.11 24.08 -0.44
N GLU A 95 16.47 25.12 0.32
CA GLU A 95 17.76 25.24 1.00
C GLU A 95 17.87 24.27 2.18
N LEU A 96 16.78 24.02 2.89
CA LEU A 96 16.73 23.02 3.97
C LEU A 96 16.84 21.60 3.41
N LEU A 97 16.23 21.34 2.25
CA LEU A 97 16.35 20.06 1.57
C LEU A 97 17.79 19.81 1.10
N ASP A 98 18.43 20.82 0.50
CA ASP A 98 19.81 20.71 0.00
C ASP A 98 20.82 20.53 1.15
N ARG A 99 20.59 21.20 2.28
CA ARG A 99 21.33 20.99 3.53
C ARG A 99 21.14 19.58 4.09
N PHE A 100 19.94 19.03 4.00
CA PHE A 100 19.66 17.67 4.49
C PHE A 100 20.35 16.62 3.63
N LEU A 101 20.32 16.80 2.30
CA LEU A 101 20.93 15.89 1.34
C LEU A 101 22.47 15.93 1.38
N SER A 102 23.06 17.07 1.72
CA SER A 102 24.51 17.24 1.87
C SER A 102 25.08 16.74 3.20
N MET A 103 24.22 16.35 4.15
CA MET A 103 24.68 15.85 5.45
C MET A 103 25.32 14.46 5.29
N PRO A 104 26.53 14.22 5.85
CA PRO A 104 27.18 12.91 5.75
C PRO A 104 26.32 11.84 6.41
N ARG A 105 26.04 10.78 5.65
CA ARG A 105 25.14 9.69 6.07
C ARG A 105 25.74 9.03 7.31
N ARG A 106 25.00 9.05 8.43
CA ARG A 106 25.46 8.50 9.70
C ARG A 106 25.66 6.99 9.54
N VAL A 107 26.91 6.52 9.63
CA VAL A 107 27.20 5.08 9.62
C VAL A 107 26.71 4.51 10.94
N VAL A 108 25.68 3.66 10.88
CA VAL A 108 25.16 2.95 12.04
C VAL A 108 26.20 1.90 12.42
N SER A 109 26.95 2.14 13.50
CA SER A 109 27.90 1.18 14.06
C SER A 109 27.12 -0.04 14.57
N GLN A 110 27.30 -1.19 13.92
CA GLN A 110 26.80 -2.47 14.44
C GLN A 110 27.64 -2.87 15.67
N ARG A 111 26.96 -3.28 16.74
CA ARG A 111 27.52 -3.94 17.92
C ARG A 111 27.12 -5.40 17.90
#